data_AF-A0A5C5Q873-F1
#
_entry.id   AF-A0A5C5Q873-F1
#
_cell.length_a   1.000
_cell.length_b   1.000
_cell.length_c   1.000
_cell.angle_alpha   90.00
_cell.angle_beta   90.00
_cell.angle_gamma   90.00
#
_symmetry.space_group_name_H-M   'P 1'
#
loop_
_entity.id
_entity.type
_entity.pdbx_description
1 polymer ?
#
loop_
_entity_poly.entity_id
_entity_poly.type
_entity_poly.pdbx_seq_one_letter_code
_entity_poly.pdbx_strand_id
1 'polypeptide(L)'
;MDQPTKQPLEPRMEDGQPLVIAGVQGRYAKATAGDIPRLWELFDTCIKDIKPRIGGVTYGVCHNPSHGEFDYMAGVEVPSKDDVPSNFEYVEIPAHRYAVFPHYGPVQALEQTYERILFEWLPHSGYKVAGVDFERYSADFDGKKGLGTVEVWLPVVKA
;
A
#
# COMPACT_ATOMS: atom_id res chain seq x y z
N MET A 1 -6.69 28.09 14.61
CA MET A 1 -5.82 27.00 14.12
C MET A 1 -6.66 26.25 13.11
N ASP A 2 -6.53 26.63 11.85
CA ASP A 2 -7.31 26.10 10.75
C ASP A 2 -7.03 24.61 10.58
N GLN A 3 -8.12 23.83 10.62
CA GLN A 3 -8.12 22.43 10.22
C GLN A 3 -7.54 22.34 8.80
N PRO A 4 -6.70 21.34 8.48
CA PRO A 4 -6.40 21.07 7.08
C PRO A 4 -7.74 20.78 6.41
N THR A 5 -8.14 21.68 5.52
CA THR A 5 -9.31 21.58 4.66
C THR A 5 -9.39 20.16 4.10
N LYS A 6 -10.45 19.41 4.46
CA LYS A 6 -10.71 18.04 3.99
C LYS A 6 -10.60 18.02 2.46
N GLN A 7 -9.46 17.57 1.93
CA GLN A 7 -9.31 17.41 0.49
C GLN A 7 -10.36 16.43 -0.04
N PRO A 8 -10.97 16.72 -1.21
CA PRO A 8 -11.97 15.85 -1.80
C PRO A 8 -11.41 14.46 -2.13
N LEU A 9 -12.19 13.41 -1.83
CA LEU A 9 -11.88 12.02 -2.18
C LEU A 9 -12.33 11.76 -3.62
N GLU A 10 -11.56 12.25 -4.57
CA GLU A 10 -11.80 12.03 -6.00
C GLU A 10 -10.76 11.06 -6.55
N PRO A 11 -11.06 9.75 -6.62
CA PRO A 11 -10.09 8.78 -7.10
C PRO A 11 -9.91 8.87 -8.60
N ARG A 12 -8.68 8.62 -9.03
CA ARG A 12 -8.38 8.27 -10.41
C ARG A 12 -8.69 6.78 -10.61
N MET A 13 -9.43 6.45 -11.67
CA MET A 13 -9.70 5.05 -12.00
C MET A 13 -8.59 4.51 -12.90
N GLU A 14 -8.04 3.35 -12.56
CA GLU A 14 -6.93 2.73 -13.29
C GLU A 14 -7.12 1.23 -13.49
N ASP A 15 -6.65 0.73 -14.63
CA ASP A 15 -6.54 -0.71 -14.86
C ASP A 15 -5.10 -1.14 -14.52
N GLY A 16 -4.94 -1.83 -13.40
CA GLY A 16 -3.64 -2.29 -12.89
C GLY A 16 -3.18 -3.56 -13.60
N GLN A 17 -1.86 -3.70 -13.72
CA GLN A 17 -1.23 -4.93 -14.22
C GLN A 17 -1.01 -5.93 -13.07
N PRO A 18 -0.80 -7.23 -13.37
CA PRO A 18 -0.35 -8.17 -12.35
C PRO A 18 1.00 -7.73 -11.77
N LEU A 19 1.15 -7.84 -10.46
CA LEU A 19 2.38 -7.50 -9.74
C LEU A 19 2.85 -8.70 -8.92
N VAL A 20 4.17 -8.83 -8.78
CA VAL A 20 4.79 -9.67 -7.75
C VAL A 20 5.54 -8.75 -6.82
N ILE A 21 5.07 -8.63 -5.58
CA ILE A 21 5.72 -7.79 -4.57
C ILE A 21 6.55 -8.70 -3.68
N ALA A 22 7.84 -8.42 -3.57
CA ALA A 22 8.78 -9.13 -2.72
C ALA A 22 9.23 -8.24 -1.56
N GLY A 23 9.29 -8.79 -0.35
CA GLY A 23 9.62 -7.97 0.81
C GLY A 23 9.59 -8.70 2.14
N VAL A 24 9.45 -7.90 3.20
CA VAL A 24 9.28 -8.38 4.57
C VAL A 24 7.83 -8.23 4.99
N GLN A 25 7.34 -9.18 5.77
CA GLN A 25 5.93 -9.25 6.17
C GLN A 25 5.79 -9.32 7.69
N GLY A 26 4.71 -8.74 8.20
CA GLY A 26 4.24 -8.91 9.57
C GLY A 26 2.72 -9.09 9.63
N ARG A 27 2.23 -9.66 10.73
CA ARG A 27 0.80 -9.77 11.04
C ARG A 27 0.39 -8.65 11.99
N TYR A 28 -0.66 -7.91 11.65
CA TYR A 28 -1.10 -6.74 12.40
C TYR A 28 -2.61 -6.76 12.65
N ALA A 29 -3.01 -6.08 13.72
CA ALA A 29 -4.39 -5.70 14.02
C ALA A 29 -4.46 -4.18 14.15
N LYS A 30 -5.66 -3.60 14.26
CA LYS A 30 -5.80 -2.15 14.51
C LYS A 30 -4.96 -1.67 15.71
N ALA A 31 -4.85 -2.47 16.77
CA ALA A 31 -4.08 -2.13 17.96
C ALA A 31 -2.54 -2.19 17.76
N THR A 32 -2.05 -2.95 16.78
CA THR A 32 -0.62 -3.14 16.51
C THR A 32 -0.16 -2.49 15.20
N ALA A 33 -1.07 -1.87 14.43
CA ALA A 33 -0.75 -1.17 13.20
C ALA A 33 0.30 -0.05 13.40
N GLY A 34 0.40 0.50 14.62
CA GLY A 34 1.46 1.45 15.00
C GLY A 34 2.89 0.88 14.93
N ASP A 35 3.07 -0.43 14.81
CA ASP A 35 4.37 -1.09 14.66
C ASP A 35 4.81 -1.25 13.19
N ILE A 36 3.94 -0.97 12.21
CA ILE A 36 4.25 -1.04 10.77
C ILE A 36 5.49 -0.20 10.39
N PRO A 37 5.71 1.01 10.93
CA PRO A 37 6.95 1.76 10.67
C PRO A 37 8.23 0.98 10.98
N ARG A 38 8.22 0.10 11.98
CA ARG A 38 9.37 -0.76 12.32
C ARG A 38 9.61 -1.85 11.26
N LEU A 39 8.55 -2.33 10.60
CA LEU A 39 8.69 -3.25 9.47
C LEU A 39 9.33 -2.55 8.28
N TRP A 40 8.95 -1.30 8.01
CA TRP A 40 9.61 -0.48 7.00
C TRP A 40 11.09 -0.22 7.32
N GLU A 41 11.42 0.09 8.59
CA GLU A 41 12.82 0.21 9.02
C GLU A 41 13.60 -1.08 8.80
N LEU A 42 13.00 -2.25 9.07
CA LEU A 42 13.61 -3.54 8.77
C LEU A 42 13.81 -3.71 7.26
N PHE A 43 12.79 -3.42 6.46
CA PHE A 43 12.84 -3.52 5.01
C PHE A 43 13.96 -2.67 4.41
N ASP A 44 14.14 -1.43 4.88
CA ASP A 44 15.19 -0.52 4.43
C ASP A 44 16.60 -1.12 4.60
N THR A 45 16.81 -1.98 5.61
CA THR A 45 18.12 -2.62 5.83
C THR A 45 18.46 -3.71 4.81
N CYS A 46 17.45 -4.33 4.22
CA CYS A 46 17.58 -5.53 3.39
C CYS A 46 17.06 -5.38 1.95
N ILE A 47 16.37 -4.28 1.60
CA ILE A 47 15.86 -4.01 0.24
C ILE A 47 16.92 -4.17 -0.86
N LYS A 48 18.18 -3.83 -0.56
CA LYS A 48 19.33 -3.96 -1.47
C LYS A 48 19.65 -5.41 -1.88
N ASP A 49 19.19 -6.39 -1.10
CA ASP A 49 19.41 -7.81 -1.34
C ASP A 49 18.38 -8.37 -2.35
N ILE A 50 17.30 -7.64 -2.61
CA ILE A 50 16.34 -7.91 -3.70
C ILE A 50 16.86 -7.24 -4.99
N LYS A 51 17.73 -7.95 -5.70
CA LYS A 51 18.42 -7.44 -6.90
C LYS A 51 17.52 -7.30 -8.13
N PRO A 52 16.78 -8.34 -8.57
CA PRO A 52 15.80 -8.17 -9.64
C PRO A 52 14.66 -7.33 -9.09
N ARG A 53 14.55 -6.09 -9.55
CA ARG A 53 13.49 -5.15 -9.14
C ARG A 53 13.05 -4.30 -10.31
N ILE A 54 11.76 -4.01 -10.36
CA ILE A 54 11.15 -3.16 -11.37
C ILE A 54 11.04 -1.75 -10.82
N GLY A 55 11.79 -0.81 -11.42
CA GLY A 55 11.79 0.58 -11.02
C GLY A 55 12.39 0.83 -9.62
N GLY A 56 11.95 1.91 -8.99
CA GLY A 56 12.37 2.31 -7.64
C GLY A 56 11.21 2.54 -6.67
N VAL A 57 9.99 2.17 -7.07
CA VAL A 57 8.78 2.30 -6.25
C VAL A 57 8.79 1.23 -5.18
N THR A 58 8.33 1.58 -3.98
CA THR A 58 8.07 0.63 -2.90
C THR A 58 6.57 0.54 -2.62
N TYR A 59 6.17 -0.56 -2.02
CA TYR A 59 4.78 -0.94 -1.82
C TYR A 59 4.52 -1.34 -0.37
N GLY A 60 3.38 -0.91 0.17
CA GLY A 60 2.80 -1.38 1.42
C GLY A 60 1.54 -2.17 1.13
N VAL A 61 1.57 -3.51 1.24
CA VAL A 61 0.48 -4.38 0.77
C VAL A 61 -0.31 -4.92 1.96
N CYS A 62 -1.62 -4.64 2.01
CA CYS A 62 -2.54 -5.18 3.01
C CYS A 62 -3.26 -6.41 2.45
N HIS A 63 -3.01 -7.59 3.01
CA HIS A 63 -3.61 -8.83 2.49
C HIS A 63 -3.99 -9.83 3.58
N ASN A 64 -4.63 -10.92 3.17
CA ASN A 64 -5.07 -12.02 4.05
C ASN A 64 -5.81 -11.56 5.33
N PRO A 65 -6.88 -10.73 5.18
CA PRO A 65 -7.64 -10.26 6.33
C PRO A 65 -8.37 -11.43 7.01
N SER A 66 -8.20 -11.57 8.32
CA SER A 66 -8.87 -12.60 9.12
C SER A 66 -9.03 -12.16 10.57
N HIS A 67 -10.24 -12.26 11.11
CA HIS A 67 -10.57 -11.96 12.51
C HIS A 67 -10.11 -10.57 13.04
N GLY A 68 -10.10 -9.55 12.17
CA GLY A 68 -9.66 -8.20 12.54
C GLY A 68 -8.14 -8.00 12.49
N GLU A 69 -7.42 -9.00 12.00
CA GLU A 69 -6.01 -8.94 11.66
C GLU A 69 -5.81 -8.99 10.14
N PHE A 70 -4.64 -8.59 9.69
CA PHE A 70 -4.21 -8.63 8.30
C PHE A 70 -2.68 -8.83 8.24
N ASP A 71 -2.21 -9.39 7.14
CA ASP A 71 -0.80 -9.39 6.80
C ASP A 71 -0.46 -8.07 6.11
N TYR A 72 0.62 -7.43 6.54
CA TYR A 72 1.17 -6.25 5.88
C TYR A 72 2.57 -6.56 5.37
N MET A 73 2.82 -6.23 4.10
CA MET A 73 4.14 -6.39 3.47
C MET A 73 4.70 -5.03 3.06
N ALA A 74 5.93 -4.74 3.48
CA ALA A 74 6.76 -3.69 2.90
C ALA A 74 7.66 -4.33 1.84
N GLY A 75 7.57 -3.88 0.59
CA GLY A 75 8.19 -4.57 -0.53
C GLY A 75 8.48 -3.73 -1.76
N VAL A 76 9.09 -4.37 -2.75
CA VAL A 76 9.34 -3.85 -4.11
C VAL A 76 8.77 -4.82 -5.13
N GLU A 77 8.44 -4.31 -6.32
CA GLU A 77 8.03 -5.13 -7.44
C GLU A 77 9.22 -5.88 -8.04
N VAL A 78 9.02 -7.18 -8.31
CA VAL A 78 9.99 -8.07 -8.96
C VAL A 78 9.39 -8.68 -10.24
N PRO A 79 10.20 -9.11 -11.22
CA PRO A 79 9.68 -9.63 -12.50
C PRO A 79 8.88 -10.93 -12.36
N SER A 80 9.28 -11.81 -11.45
CA SER A 80 8.62 -13.08 -11.16
C SER A 80 8.82 -13.47 -9.70
N LYS A 81 7.97 -14.35 -9.17
CA LYS A 81 8.19 -14.96 -7.85
C LYS A 81 9.46 -15.81 -7.76
N ASP A 82 9.92 -16.33 -8.90
CA ASP A 82 11.17 -17.10 -8.97
C ASP A 82 12.42 -16.22 -8.75
N ASP A 83 12.26 -14.90 -8.87
CA ASP A 83 13.30 -13.90 -8.64
C ASP A 83 13.39 -13.46 -7.16
N VAL A 84 12.49 -13.95 -6.30
CA VAL A 84 12.43 -13.60 -4.87
C VAL A 84 13.54 -14.35 -4.13
N PRO A 85 14.46 -13.66 -3.43
CA PRO A 85 15.47 -14.36 -2.65
C PRO A 85 14.82 -15.12 -1.49
N SER A 86 15.37 -16.30 -1.14
CA SER A 86 14.74 -17.25 -0.21
C SER A 86 14.51 -16.74 1.22
N ASN A 87 15.11 -15.61 1.59
CA ASN A 87 14.95 -14.97 2.89
C ASN A 87 13.89 -13.85 2.88
N PHE A 88 13.12 -13.71 1.79
CA PHE A 88 12.01 -12.78 1.65
C PHE A 88 10.72 -13.52 1.35
N GLU A 89 9.62 -12.86 1.67
CA GLU A 89 8.27 -13.30 1.31
C GLU A 89 7.83 -12.58 0.02
N TYR A 90 6.77 -13.10 -0.60
CA TYR A 90 6.14 -12.43 -1.75
C TYR A 90 4.61 -12.51 -1.74
N VAL A 91 3.99 -11.55 -2.43
CA VAL A 91 2.55 -11.53 -2.73
C VAL A 91 2.36 -11.36 -4.24
N GLU A 92 1.60 -12.27 -4.84
CA GLU A 92 1.13 -12.15 -6.22
C GLU A 92 -0.20 -11.37 -6.22
N ILE A 93 -0.22 -10.19 -6.84
CA ILE A 93 -1.41 -9.34 -6.98
C ILE A 93 -1.88 -9.47 -8.43
N PRO A 94 -3.06 -10.05 -8.69
CA PRO A 94 -3.58 -10.16 -10.05
C PRO A 94 -4.02 -8.79 -10.59
N ALA A 95 -4.21 -8.70 -11.92
CA ALA A 95 -4.75 -7.49 -12.53
C ALA A 95 -6.14 -7.16 -11.97
N HIS A 96 -6.31 -5.94 -11.49
CA HIS A 96 -7.57 -5.41 -11.00
C HIS A 96 -7.81 -4.00 -11.56
N ARG A 97 -9.06 -3.57 -11.53
CA ARG A 97 -9.38 -2.15 -11.65
C ARG A 97 -9.26 -1.49 -10.28
N TYR A 98 -8.61 -0.35 -10.21
CA TYR A 98 -8.33 0.37 -8.97
C TYR A 98 -9.00 1.73 -8.95
N ALA A 99 -9.47 2.11 -7.76
CA ALA A 99 -9.70 3.50 -7.38
C ALA A 99 -8.44 3.98 -6.64
N VAL A 100 -7.74 4.94 -7.24
CA VAL A 100 -6.43 5.40 -6.79
C VAL A 100 -6.58 6.77 -6.14
N PHE A 101 -6.19 6.86 -4.87
CA PHE A 101 -6.31 8.05 -4.06
C PHE A 101 -4.92 8.59 -3.73
N PRO A 102 -4.55 9.80 -4.20
CA PRO A 102 -3.33 10.44 -3.75
C PRO A 102 -3.46 10.79 -2.26
N HIS A 103 -2.46 10.44 -1.47
CA HIS A 103 -2.32 10.87 -0.10
C HIS A 103 -1.50 12.16 -0.05
N TYR A 104 -1.99 13.11 0.74
CA TYR A 104 -1.31 14.37 0.97
C TYR A 104 -1.06 14.57 2.46
N GLY A 105 0.16 15.02 2.77
CA GLY A 105 0.59 15.26 4.14
C GLY A 105 1.55 14.19 4.65
N PRO A 106 1.73 14.13 5.98
CA PRO A 106 2.66 13.20 6.59
C PRO A 106 2.15 11.76 6.48
N VAL A 107 3.02 10.80 6.21
CA VAL A 107 2.69 9.36 6.10
C VAL A 107 2.00 8.82 7.36
N GLN A 108 2.22 9.43 8.53
CA GLN A 108 1.53 9.09 9.77
C GLN A 108 0.01 9.37 9.71
N ALA A 109 -0.45 10.19 8.77
CA ALA A 109 -1.86 10.46 8.51
C ALA A 109 -2.45 9.54 7.41
N LEU A 110 -1.69 8.56 6.90
CA LEU A 110 -2.16 7.64 5.87
C LEU A 110 -3.31 6.76 6.37
N GLU A 111 -3.31 6.36 7.66
CA GLU A 111 -4.43 5.65 8.29
C GLU A 111 -5.74 6.45 8.20
N GLN A 112 -5.69 7.77 8.43
CA GLN A 112 -6.86 8.64 8.27
C GLN A 112 -7.34 8.70 6.82
N THR A 113 -6.43 8.58 5.86
CA THR A 113 -6.79 8.52 4.43
C THR A 113 -7.54 7.22 4.14
N TYR A 114 -7.06 6.08 4.66
CA TYR A 114 -7.77 4.80 4.59
C TYR A 114 -9.15 4.85 5.23
N GLU A 115 -9.29 5.39 6.45
CA GLU A 115 -10.59 5.53 7.13
C GLU A 115 -11.56 6.35 6.27
N ARG A 116 -11.10 7.45 5.68
CA ARG A 116 -11.92 8.28 4.80
C ARG A 116 -12.33 7.54 3.52
N ILE A 117 -11.42 6.81 2.88
CA ILE A 117 -11.73 6.00 1.69
C ILE A 117 -12.80 4.96 2.03
N LEU A 118 -12.65 4.22 3.13
CA LEU A 118 -13.52 3.10 3.49
C LEU A 118 -14.87 3.52 4.06
N PHE A 119 -14.93 4.63 4.82
CA PHE A 119 -16.15 5.06 5.52
C PHE A 119 -16.84 6.27 4.91
N GLU A 120 -16.13 7.14 4.17
CA GLU A 120 -16.73 8.30 3.49
C GLU A 120 -16.97 8.03 2.00
N TRP A 121 -15.99 7.51 1.27
CA TRP A 121 -16.11 7.34 -0.19
C TRP A 121 -16.76 6.02 -0.61
N LEU A 122 -16.22 4.88 -0.16
CA LEU A 122 -16.60 3.55 -0.62
C LEU A 122 -18.12 3.26 -0.49
N PRO A 123 -18.80 3.59 0.63
CA PRO A 123 -20.24 3.30 0.78
C PRO A 123 -21.14 4.02 -0.23
N HIS A 124 -20.67 5.13 -0.79
CA HIS A 124 -21.40 5.97 -1.76
C HIS A 124 -20.88 5.84 -3.19
N SER A 125 -19.82 5.06 -3.40
CA SER A 125 -19.07 4.98 -4.65
C SER A 125 -19.74 4.19 -5.77
N GLY A 126 -20.68 3.29 -5.42
CA GLY A 126 -21.21 2.28 -6.35
C GLY A 126 -20.23 1.14 -6.66
N TYR A 127 -19.15 1.01 -5.88
CA TYR A 127 -18.16 -0.05 -5.99
C TYR A 127 -18.10 -0.93 -4.73
N LYS A 128 -17.54 -2.13 -4.88
CA LYS A 128 -17.13 -3.03 -3.79
C LYS A 128 -15.64 -3.31 -3.92
N VAL A 129 -14.97 -3.49 -2.77
CA VAL A 129 -13.56 -3.91 -2.73
C VAL A 129 -13.44 -5.32 -3.30
N ALA A 130 -12.45 -5.52 -4.17
CA ALA A 130 -12.22 -6.80 -4.84
C ALA A 130 -10.74 -7.13 -4.90
N GLY A 131 -10.22 -7.79 -3.88
CA GLY A 131 -8.83 -8.25 -3.84
C GLY A 131 -7.99 -7.49 -2.81
N VAL A 132 -6.71 -7.37 -3.12
CA VAL A 132 -5.67 -6.83 -2.23
C VAL A 132 -5.46 -5.34 -2.52
N ASP A 133 -5.58 -4.50 -1.49
CA ASP A 133 -5.21 -3.10 -1.57
C ASP A 133 -3.73 -2.89 -1.22
N PHE A 134 -3.17 -1.80 -1.74
CA PHE A 134 -1.79 -1.44 -1.46
C PHE A 134 -1.55 0.06 -1.48
N GLU A 135 -0.53 0.46 -0.75
CA GLU A 135 0.09 1.77 -0.77
C GLU A 135 1.24 1.74 -1.78
N ARG A 136 1.34 2.78 -2.61
CA ARG A 136 2.41 2.94 -3.60
C ARG A 136 3.21 4.20 -3.30
N TYR A 137 4.50 4.03 -3.05
CA TYR A 137 5.44 5.10 -2.71
C TYR A 137 6.36 5.39 -3.88
N SER A 138 6.45 6.66 -4.31
CA SER A 138 7.32 7.04 -5.42
C SER A 138 8.81 6.78 -5.12
N ALA A 139 9.62 6.65 -6.17
CA ALA A 139 11.04 6.30 -6.01
C ALA A 139 11.88 7.34 -5.26
N ASP A 140 11.40 8.58 -5.17
CA ASP A 140 11.99 9.68 -4.41
C ASP A 140 11.35 9.88 -3.03
N PHE A 141 10.48 8.96 -2.59
CA PHE A 141 9.81 9.04 -1.31
C PHE A 141 10.81 9.04 -0.14
N ASP A 142 10.69 10.06 0.71
CA ASP A 142 11.40 10.16 1.97
C ASP A 142 10.46 10.77 3.01
N GLY A 143 9.85 9.89 3.83
CA GLY A 143 8.88 10.29 4.84
C GLY A 143 9.44 11.23 5.93
N LYS A 144 10.77 11.27 6.11
CA LYS A 144 11.42 12.19 7.07
C LYS A 144 11.63 13.58 6.48
N LYS A 145 11.85 13.66 5.17
CA LYS A 145 12.03 14.92 4.44
C LYS A 145 10.74 15.45 3.80
N GLY A 146 9.66 14.67 3.82
CA GLY A 146 8.40 15.02 3.15
C GLY A 146 8.54 15.06 1.63
N LEU A 147 9.38 14.21 1.06
CA LEU A 147 9.58 14.08 -0.38
C LEU A 147 8.80 12.89 -0.95
N GLY A 148 8.56 12.94 -2.26
CA GLY A 148 7.81 11.93 -3.01
C GLY A 148 6.31 11.97 -2.77
N THR A 149 5.63 10.99 -3.36
CA THR A 149 4.17 10.85 -3.33
C THR A 149 3.79 9.48 -2.78
N VAL A 150 2.64 9.43 -2.12
CA VAL A 150 2.01 8.19 -1.67
C VAL A 150 0.63 8.10 -2.30
N GLU A 151 0.28 6.95 -2.85
CA GLU A 151 -1.05 6.66 -3.38
C GLU A 151 -1.62 5.42 -2.68
N VAL A 152 -2.92 5.45 -2.36
CA VAL A 152 -3.67 4.27 -1.93
C VAL A 152 -4.40 3.70 -3.13
N TRP A 153 -4.11 2.45 -3.48
CA TRP A 153 -4.69 1.72 -4.59
C TRP A 153 -5.70 0.71 -4.05
N LEU A 154 -6.98 1.07 -4.09
CA LEU A 154 -8.08 0.21 -3.65
C LEU A 154 -8.65 -0.56 -4.85
N PRO A 155 -8.56 -1.90 -4.89
CA PRO A 155 -9.11 -2.66 -6.00
C PRO A 155 -10.63 -2.71 -5.91
N VAL A 156 -11.31 -2.45 -7.03
CA VAL A 156 -12.76 -2.26 -7.05
C VAL A 156 -13.45 -2.96 -8.23
N VAL A 157 -14.66 -3.43 -7.97
CA VAL A 157 -15.63 -3.86 -8.98
C VAL A 157 -16.94 -3.12 -8.78
N LYS A 158 -17.73 -2.94 -9.84
CA LYS A 158 -19.07 -2.34 -9.70
C LYS A 158 -19.94 -3.19 -8.78
N ALA A 159 -20.64 -2.52 -7.86
CA ALA A 159 -21.44 -3.14 -6.80
C ALA A 159 -22.69 -3.86 -7.30
#